data_AF-A0A972Y9E6-F1
#
_entry.id   AF-A0A972Y9E6-F1
#
_cell.length_a   1.000
_cell.length_b   1.000
_cell.length_c   1.000
_cell.angle_alpha   90.00
_cell.angle_beta   90.00
_cell.angle_gamma   90.00
#
_symmetry.space_group_name_H-M   'P 1'
#
loop_
_entity.id
_entity.type
_entity.pdbx_description
1 polymer ?
#
loop_
_entity_poly.entity_id
_entity_poly.type
_entity_poly.pdbx_seq_one_letter_code
_entity_poly.pdbx_strand_id
1 'polypeptide(L)'
;MMKVYGSRVSYYTGKLEAYLRYKNIPYSLHGMPYEQADMLKEKVGSVQMPIVDREDGRWMSDSTPILLELEKEHPQSPILPDNPVIAFIAHLIEDYGDEWLWRSAMHYRWSFPYGRELLSNILVDEISTPVPMPRFIVRRMIRRRQIRFFTTRDGVNAGTRGHVEQGYINALKGMTSILEHRPFLLGDRPSLADFGMTAPMFRHFSQDPEPAEIMRTEAPLVYDWVARMWRAQSVPSGSFIDALDAPLTPLLREICETHLAQLAANGVAFSRNEKSFEMTVQGCRYTNLPISRYRVYCLEQLRKTFNALSPDHQSVIKQALPFEHAELLWSDQPIAKSDYNIDGHLPYGHAINVYGEGTP
;
A
#
# COMPACT_ATOMS: atom_id res chain seq x y z
N MET A 1 14.96 -21.57 -4.45
CA MET A 1 15.02 -20.10 -4.54
C MET A 1 13.59 -19.60 -4.65
N MET A 2 13.17 -18.70 -3.78
CA MET A 2 11.77 -18.24 -3.72
C MET A 2 11.27 -17.75 -5.09
N LYS A 3 10.04 -18.12 -5.48
CA LYS A 3 9.40 -17.59 -6.69
C LYS A 3 8.39 -16.52 -6.30
N VAL A 4 8.52 -15.35 -6.90
CA VAL A 4 7.56 -14.24 -6.77
C VAL A 4 6.78 -14.16 -8.07
N TYR A 5 5.48 -14.42 -8.01
CA TYR A 5 4.56 -14.23 -9.12
C TYR A 5 3.97 -12.82 -9.05
N GLY A 6 4.19 -12.02 -10.09
CA GLY A 6 3.74 -10.65 -10.14
C GLY A 6 4.10 -9.96 -11.45
N SER A 7 4.05 -8.63 -11.45
CA SER A 7 4.40 -7.80 -12.61
C SER A 7 5.41 -6.75 -12.21
N ARG A 8 6.33 -6.41 -13.12
CA ARG A 8 7.35 -5.37 -12.85
C ARG A 8 6.76 -3.97 -12.73
N VAL A 9 5.49 -3.79 -13.11
CA VAL A 9 4.77 -2.51 -12.96
C VAL A 9 3.73 -2.59 -11.83
N SER A 10 3.67 -3.67 -11.07
CA SER A 10 2.72 -3.82 -9.97
C SER A 10 3.09 -2.98 -8.76
N TYR A 11 2.06 -2.43 -8.11
CA TYR A 11 2.15 -1.62 -6.89
C TYR A 11 2.86 -2.39 -5.77
N TYR A 12 2.30 -3.53 -5.39
CA TYR A 12 2.76 -4.35 -4.26
C TYR A 12 3.94 -5.25 -4.61
N THR A 13 4.11 -5.67 -5.88
CA THR A 13 5.28 -6.46 -6.29
C THR A 13 6.56 -5.64 -6.16
N GLY A 14 6.54 -4.35 -6.52
CA GLY A 14 7.70 -3.47 -6.34
C GLY A 14 8.13 -3.32 -4.87
N LYS A 15 7.15 -3.19 -3.95
CA LYS A 15 7.38 -3.17 -2.50
C LYS A 15 8.05 -4.46 -2.01
N LEU A 16 7.52 -5.62 -2.39
CA LEU A 16 8.09 -6.91 -2.03
C LEU A 16 9.51 -7.09 -2.59
N GLU A 17 9.73 -6.78 -3.87
CA GLU A 17 11.06 -6.86 -4.48
C GLU A 17 12.08 -5.96 -3.76
N ALA A 18 11.69 -4.73 -3.40
CA ALA A 18 12.56 -3.81 -2.67
C ALA A 18 12.96 -4.40 -1.30
N TYR A 19 12.02 -5.02 -0.58
CA TYR A 19 12.30 -5.68 0.68
C TYR A 19 13.21 -6.91 0.53
N LEU A 20 12.89 -7.81 -0.40
CA LEU A 20 13.69 -9.02 -0.63
C LEU A 20 15.13 -8.67 -0.99
N ARG A 21 15.32 -7.63 -1.81
CA ARG A 21 16.65 -7.10 -2.16
C ARG A 21 17.35 -6.50 -0.95
N TYR A 22 16.65 -5.67 -0.16
CA TYR A 22 17.19 -5.10 1.07
C TYR A 22 17.73 -6.18 2.01
N LYS A 23 16.96 -7.25 2.24
CA LYS A 23 17.33 -8.39 3.09
C LYS A 23 18.25 -9.43 2.43
N ASN A 24 18.67 -9.20 1.19
CA ASN A 24 19.47 -10.14 0.40
C ASN A 24 18.83 -11.55 0.29
N ILE A 25 17.50 -11.62 0.24
CA ILE A 25 16.75 -12.86 0.11
C ILE A 25 16.67 -13.22 -1.39
N PRO A 26 17.21 -14.37 -1.82
CA PRO A 26 17.25 -14.73 -3.24
C PRO A 26 15.85 -15.12 -3.74
N TYR A 27 15.42 -14.45 -4.82
CA TYR A 27 14.13 -14.71 -5.47
C TYR A 27 14.24 -14.67 -7.00
N SER A 28 13.25 -15.25 -7.67
CA SER A 28 13.02 -15.11 -9.11
C SER A 28 11.62 -14.54 -9.36
N LEU A 29 11.53 -13.52 -10.24
CA LEU A 29 10.26 -12.91 -10.62
C LEU A 29 9.67 -13.66 -11.82
N HIS A 30 8.41 -14.05 -11.71
CA HIS A 30 7.63 -14.74 -12.74
C HIS A 30 6.34 -13.97 -13.01
N GLY A 31 5.83 -14.04 -14.25
CA GLY A 31 4.48 -13.57 -14.55
C GLY A 31 3.45 -14.41 -13.79
N MET A 32 2.27 -13.83 -13.53
CA MET A 32 1.19 -14.55 -12.85
C MET A 32 0.68 -15.72 -13.71
N PRO A 33 0.60 -16.95 -13.18
CA PRO A 33 0.12 -18.11 -13.92
C PRO A 33 -1.42 -18.14 -13.92
N TYR A 34 -2.05 -17.21 -14.64
CA TYR A 34 -3.52 -17.07 -14.65
C TYR A 34 -4.24 -18.31 -15.17
N GLU A 35 -3.59 -19.14 -15.99
CA GLU A 35 -4.11 -20.44 -16.42
C GLU A 35 -4.22 -21.47 -15.28
N GLN A 36 -3.51 -21.25 -14.18
CA GLN A 36 -3.57 -22.06 -12.96
C GLN A 36 -4.36 -21.35 -11.86
N ALA A 37 -5.30 -20.45 -12.22
CA ALA A 37 -6.05 -19.64 -11.27
C ALA A 37 -6.76 -20.46 -10.18
N ASP A 38 -7.27 -21.65 -10.49
CA ASP A 38 -7.95 -22.48 -9.49
C ASP A 38 -6.98 -23.07 -8.46
N MET A 39 -5.78 -23.48 -8.89
CA MET A 39 -4.70 -23.85 -7.97
C MET A 39 -4.28 -22.65 -7.11
N LEU A 40 -4.15 -21.45 -7.70
CA LEU A 40 -3.81 -20.25 -6.93
C LEU A 40 -4.87 -19.93 -5.87
N LYS A 41 -6.17 -20.01 -6.21
CA LYS A 41 -7.26 -19.83 -5.25
C LYS A 41 -7.22 -20.88 -4.13
N GLU A 42 -6.93 -22.13 -4.47
CA GLU A 42 -6.78 -23.20 -3.48
C GLU A 42 -5.61 -22.92 -2.51
N LYS A 43 -4.48 -22.45 -3.04
CA LYS A 43 -3.25 -22.22 -2.24
C LYS A 43 -3.28 -20.95 -1.41
N VAL A 44 -3.76 -19.84 -1.97
CA VAL A 44 -3.68 -18.50 -1.35
C VAL A 44 -5.00 -17.75 -1.27
N GLY A 45 -6.13 -18.40 -1.57
CA GLY A 45 -7.49 -17.83 -1.46
C GLY A 45 -7.88 -16.84 -2.55
N SER A 46 -6.94 -16.05 -3.07
CA SER A 46 -7.20 -15.01 -4.06
C SER A 46 -6.14 -14.96 -5.17
N VAL A 47 -6.55 -14.55 -6.38
CA VAL A 47 -5.62 -14.35 -7.51
C VAL A 47 -5.19 -12.89 -7.54
N GLN A 48 -4.34 -12.52 -6.59
CA GLN A 48 -3.81 -11.17 -6.43
C GLN A 48 -2.28 -11.20 -6.38
N MET A 49 -1.64 -10.26 -7.06
CA MET A 49 -0.18 -10.15 -7.04
C MET A 49 0.30 -9.21 -5.91
N PRO A 50 1.46 -9.47 -5.28
CA PRO A 50 2.32 -10.62 -5.49
C PRO A 50 1.84 -11.90 -4.78
N ILE A 51 2.12 -13.05 -5.40
CA ILE A 51 2.06 -14.37 -4.75
C ILE A 51 3.48 -14.90 -4.63
N VAL A 52 3.80 -15.53 -3.51
CA VAL A 52 5.12 -16.12 -3.27
C VAL A 52 4.99 -17.64 -3.10
N ASP A 53 5.72 -18.38 -3.91
CA ASP A 53 5.97 -19.81 -3.72
C ASP A 53 7.36 -19.97 -3.09
N ARG A 54 7.38 -20.52 -1.88
CA ARG A 54 8.63 -20.76 -1.14
C ARG A 54 9.44 -21.94 -1.64
N GLU A 55 8.86 -22.75 -2.53
CA GLU A 55 9.39 -24.04 -3.00
C GLU A 55 9.51 -25.12 -1.91
N ASP A 56 8.89 -24.91 -0.74
CA ASP A 56 8.80 -25.88 0.36
C ASP A 56 7.35 -26.34 0.63
N GLY A 57 6.43 -26.02 -0.29
CA GLY A 57 5.00 -26.29 -0.17
C GLY A 57 4.20 -25.16 0.47
N ARG A 58 4.85 -24.16 1.08
CA ARG A 58 4.18 -22.97 1.62
C ARG A 58 4.04 -21.88 0.56
N TRP A 59 2.85 -21.33 0.48
CA TRP A 59 2.51 -20.21 -0.40
C TRP A 59 2.11 -19.01 0.43
N MET A 60 2.54 -17.83 0.00
CA MET A 60 2.26 -16.58 0.70
C MET A 60 1.60 -15.57 -0.23
N SER A 61 0.74 -14.75 0.34
CA SER A 61 0.09 -13.61 -0.33
C SER A 61 0.01 -12.45 0.64
N ASP A 62 -0.32 -11.27 0.11
CA ASP A 62 -0.41 -10.00 0.85
C ASP A 62 0.98 -9.49 1.28
N SER A 63 1.37 -8.35 0.72
CA SER A 63 2.77 -7.89 0.81
C SER A 63 3.18 -7.56 2.24
N THR A 64 2.27 -7.06 3.07
CA THR A 64 2.60 -6.62 4.43
C THR A 64 2.77 -7.81 5.38
N PRO A 65 1.84 -8.78 5.44
CA PRO A 65 2.07 -10.04 6.15
C PRO A 65 3.27 -10.83 5.64
N ILE A 66 3.54 -10.82 4.32
CA ILE A 66 4.77 -11.44 3.77
C ILE A 66 6.02 -10.80 4.39
N LEU A 67 6.12 -9.46 4.37
CA LEU A 67 7.25 -8.74 4.94
C LEU A 67 7.42 -9.07 6.42
N LEU A 68 6.35 -9.02 7.21
CA LEU A 68 6.39 -9.27 8.65
C LEU A 68 6.71 -10.73 9.01
N GLU A 69 6.32 -11.69 8.18
CA GLU A 69 6.70 -13.09 8.37
C GLU A 69 8.17 -13.33 8.05
N LEU A 70 8.66 -12.76 6.94
CA LEU A 70 10.07 -12.84 6.58
C LEU A 70 10.97 -12.11 7.60
N GLU A 71 10.49 -11.05 8.28
CA GLU A 71 11.23 -10.42 9.37
C GLU A 71 11.51 -11.37 10.54
N LYS A 72 10.60 -12.31 10.83
CA LYS A 72 10.83 -13.33 11.88
C LYS A 72 11.93 -14.31 11.49
N GLU A 73 12.01 -14.63 10.19
CA GLU A 73 13.01 -15.57 9.65
C GLU A 73 14.37 -14.90 9.41
N HIS A 74 14.39 -13.59 9.18
CA HIS A 74 15.56 -12.78 8.88
C HIS A 74 15.69 -11.57 9.83
N PRO A 75 15.99 -11.81 11.12
CA PRO A 75 15.94 -10.78 12.17
C PRO A 75 17.07 -9.73 12.09
N GLN A 76 18.08 -9.93 11.25
CA GLN A 76 19.17 -8.97 11.10
C GLN A 76 18.69 -7.69 10.38
N SER A 77 19.11 -6.52 10.86
CA SER A 77 18.69 -5.20 10.36
C SER A 77 17.15 -5.07 10.27
N PRO A 78 16.44 -5.09 11.41
CA PRO A 78 14.97 -5.17 11.45
C PRO A 78 14.32 -3.92 10.85
N ILE A 79 13.29 -4.06 10.04
CA ILE A 79 12.60 -2.91 9.42
C ILE A 79 11.63 -2.20 10.38
N LEU A 80 11.38 -2.79 11.54
CA LEU A 80 10.61 -2.16 12.61
C LEU A 80 11.55 -1.46 13.61
N PRO A 81 11.25 -0.21 13.96
CA PRO A 81 11.92 0.50 15.05
C PRO A 81 11.76 -0.19 16.40
N ASP A 82 12.82 -0.15 17.23
CA ASP A 82 12.78 -0.69 18.59
C ASP A 82 11.90 0.16 19.52
N ASN A 83 11.81 1.47 19.27
CA ASN A 83 10.91 2.36 19.99
C ASN A 83 9.45 2.05 19.58
N PRO A 84 8.56 1.63 20.51
CA PRO A 84 7.19 1.23 20.18
C PRO A 84 6.32 2.34 19.58
N VAL A 85 6.56 3.60 19.93
CA VAL A 85 5.85 4.75 19.34
C VAL A 85 6.21 4.90 17.87
N ILE A 86 7.50 4.80 17.54
CA ILE A 86 7.99 4.93 16.16
C ILE A 86 7.60 3.70 15.33
N ALA A 87 7.57 2.51 15.93
CA ALA A 87 7.05 1.29 15.30
C ALA A 87 5.56 1.41 14.94
N PHE A 88 4.74 1.96 15.85
CA PHE A 88 3.34 2.22 15.55
C PHE A 88 3.17 3.21 14.38
N ILE A 89 3.95 4.29 14.37
CA ILE A 89 3.94 5.27 13.27
C ILE A 89 4.42 4.64 11.96
N ALA A 90 5.34 3.66 12.01
CA ALA A 90 5.74 2.91 10.83
C ALA A 90 4.57 2.12 10.22
N HIS A 91 3.78 1.43 11.05
CA HIS A 91 2.56 0.76 10.60
C HIS A 91 1.52 1.73 10.03
N LEU A 92 1.33 2.89 10.66
CA LEU A 92 0.36 3.88 10.21
C LEU A 92 0.72 4.46 8.83
N ILE A 93 1.99 4.80 8.61
CA ILE A 93 2.48 5.30 7.31
C ILE A 93 2.41 4.19 6.25
N GLU A 94 2.70 2.95 6.64
CA GLU A 94 2.66 1.82 5.72
C GLU A 94 1.24 1.52 5.24
N ASP A 95 0.25 1.48 6.13
CA ASP A 95 -1.16 1.27 5.78
C ASP A 95 -1.70 2.43 4.91
N TYR A 96 -1.28 3.68 5.17
CA TYR A 96 -1.58 4.82 4.28
C TYR A 96 -1.02 4.63 2.87
N GLY A 97 0.24 4.20 2.78
CA GLY A 97 0.90 3.92 1.50
C GLY A 97 0.18 2.83 0.72
N ASP A 98 -0.24 1.77 1.38
CA ASP A 98 -0.88 0.62 0.74
C ASP A 98 -2.35 0.85 0.36
N GLU A 99 -3.12 1.58 1.20
CA GLU A 99 -4.58 1.63 1.09
C GLU A 99 -5.15 2.98 0.61
N TRP A 100 -4.50 4.10 0.91
CA TRP A 100 -5.00 5.42 0.52
C TRP A 100 -4.41 5.90 -0.81
N LEU A 101 -3.08 5.83 -0.95
CA LEU A 101 -2.39 6.30 -2.16
C LEU A 101 -2.66 5.44 -3.40
N TRP A 102 -3.21 4.24 -3.22
CA TRP A 102 -3.69 3.38 -4.31
C TRP A 102 -4.57 4.14 -5.31
N ARG A 103 -5.55 4.92 -4.81
CA ARG A 103 -6.46 5.69 -5.66
C ARG A 103 -5.73 6.66 -6.57
N SER A 104 -4.82 7.43 -5.98
CA SER A 104 -4.03 8.43 -6.70
C SER A 104 -3.12 7.76 -7.72
N ALA A 105 -2.43 6.69 -7.34
CA ALA A 105 -1.57 5.94 -8.27
C ALA A 105 -2.34 5.37 -9.46
N MET A 106 -3.51 4.76 -9.22
CA MET A 106 -4.36 4.23 -10.29
C MET A 106 -4.93 5.34 -11.18
N HIS A 107 -5.28 6.49 -10.61
CA HIS A 107 -5.69 7.66 -11.38
C HIS A 107 -4.58 8.12 -12.31
N TYR A 108 -3.38 8.37 -11.80
CA TYR A 108 -2.25 8.81 -12.63
C TYR A 108 -1.88 7.80 -13.72
N ARG A 109 -1.94 6.50 -13.42
CA ARG A 109 -1.69 5.45 -14.40
C ARG A 109 -2.72 5.38 -15.51
N TRP A 110 -4.01 5.38 -15.15
CA TRP A 110 -5.08 4.95 -16.03
C TRP A 110 -5.92 6.08 -16.58
N SER A 111 -5.97 7.25 -15.94
CA SER A 111 -6.73 8.40 -16.44
C SER A 111 -6.03 9.13 -17.57
N PHE A 112 -4.69 9.13 -17.58
CA PHE A 112 -3.89 9.84 -18.57
C PHE A 112 -3.61 8.98 -19.81
N PRO A 113 -3.74 9.52 -21.04
CA PRO A 113 -3.63 8.71 -22.26
C PRO A 113 -2.27 8.03 -22.44
N TYR A 114 -1.18 8.71 -22.12
CA TYR A 114 0.17 8.22 -22.39
C TYR A 114 0.54 7.08 -21.42
N GLY A 115 0.38 7.30 -20.11
CA GLY A 115 0.50 6.22 -19.11
C GLY A 115 -0.37 5.00 -19.44
N ARG A 116 -1.65 5.21 -19.74
CA ARG A 116 -2.58 4.12 -20.10
C ARG A 116 -2.10 3.31 -21.31
N GLU A 117 -1.56 3.97 -22.33
CA GLU A 117 -1.06 3.31 -23.54
C GLU A 117 0.20 2.48 -23.24
N LEU A 118 1.16 3.06 -22.51
CA LEU A 118 2.38 2.40 -22.08
C LEU A 118 2.07 1.16 -21.21
N LEU A 119 1.32 1.33 -20.13
CA LEU A 119 1.09 0.27 -19.15
C LEU A 119 0.22 -0.86 -19.72
N SER A 120 -0.73 -0.55 -20.60
CA SER A 120 -1.49 -1.59 -21.30
C SER A 120 -0.64 -2.43 -22.26
N ASN A 121 0.43 -1.89 -22.84
CA ASN A 121 1.38 -2.70 -23.61
C ASN A 121 2.11 -3.68 -22.70
N ILE A 122 2.72 -3.16 -21.61
CA ILE A 122 3.51 -3.96 -20.67
C ILE A 122 2.68 -5.09 -20.07
N LEU A 123 1.47 -4.80 -19.61
CA LEU A 123 0.61 -5.81 -18.99
C LEU A 123 0.15 -6.87 -19.98
N VAL A 124 -0.03 -6.56 -21.27
CA VAL A 124 -0.32 -7.63 -22.23
C VAL A 124 0.85 -8.60 -22.35
N ASP A 125 2.09 -8.12 -22.28
CA ASP A 125 3.27 -8.99 -22.35
C ASP A 125 3.49 -9.81 -21.06
N GLU A 126 3.07 -9.31 -19.90
CA GLU A 126 3.36 -9.94 -18.59
C GLU A 126 2.20 -10.75 -18.00
N ILE A 127 0.95 -10.36 -18.28
CA ILE A 127 -0.26 -10.92 -17.64
C ILE A 127 -1.04 -11.80 -18.62
N SER A 128 -0.83 -11.65 -19.93
CA SER A 128 -1.57 -12.46 -20.89
C SER A 128 -0.82 -13.76 -21.17
N THR A 129 -1.18 -14.83 -20.45
CA THR A 129 -1.19 -16.18 -21.05
C THR A 129 -1.80 -16.05 -22.45
N PRO A 130 -1.30 -16.71 -23.52
CA PRO A 130 -1.70 -16.44 -24.90
C PRO A 130 -3.23 -16.45 -25.08
N VAL A 131 -3.84 -15.26 -24.96
CA VAL A 131 -5.24 -15.04 -25.28
C VAL A 131 -5.28 -15.12 -26.80
N PRO A 132 -6.10 -15.99 -27.41
CA PRO A 132 -6.14 -16.20 -28.86
C PRO A 132 -6.88 -15.05 -29.57
N MET A 133 -6.48 -13.81 -29.27
CA MET A 133 -7.07 -12.57 -29.75
C MET A 133 -5.95 -11.62 -30.19
N PRO A 134 -6.18 -10.80 -31.23
CA PRO A 134 -5.23 -9.76 -31.62
C PRO A 134 -4.85 -8.86 -30.44
N ARG A 135 -3.55 -8.57 -30.31
CA ARG A 135 -2.96 -7.77 -29.21
C ARG A 135 -3.75 -6.50 -28.91
N PHE A 136 -4.15 -5.73 -29.93
CA PHE A 136 -4.87 -4.48 -29.75
C PHE A 136 -6.24 -4.65 -29.05
N ILE A 137 -6.91 -5.81 -29.23
CA ILE A 137 -8.18 -6.11 -28.57
C ILE A 137 -7.94 -6.41 -27.09
N VAL A 138 -6.96 -7.25 -26.77
CA VAL A 138 -6.57 -7.57 -25.38
C VAL A 138 -6.19 -6.28 -24.64
N ARG A 139 -5.38 -5.41 -25.26
CA ARG A 139 -5.02 -4.10 -24.70
C ARG A 139 -6.24 -3.22 -24.43
N ARG A 140 -7.24 -3.20 -25.32
CA ARG A 140 -8.49 -2.46 -25.10
C ARG A 140 -9.30 -3.05 -23.94
N MET A 141 -9.34 -4.37 -23.80
CA MET A 141 -10.01 -5.05 -22.68
C MET A 141 -9.33 -4.72 -21.35
N ILE A 142 -7.99 -4.80 -21.28
CA ILE A 142 -7.21 -4.42 -20.08
C ILE A 142 -7.49 -2.96 -19.70
N ARG A 143 -7.35 -2.02 -20.64
CA ARG A 143 -7.60 -0.59 -20.35
C ARG A 143 -9.01 -0.37 -19.79
N ARG A 144 -10.04 -0.96 -20.41
CA ARG A 144 -11.44 -0.83 -19.96
C ARG A 144 -11.63 -1.42 -18.56
N ARG A 145 -11.06 -2.60 -18.30
CA ARG A 145 -11.11 -3.24 -16.97
C ARG A 145 -10.45 -2.32 -15.94
N GLN A 146 -9.20 -1.93 -16.17
CA GLN A 146 -8.40 -1.16 -15.23
C GLN A 146 -9.03 0.20 -14.88
N ILE A 147 -9.49 0.96 -15.88
CA ILE A 147 -10.22 2.23 -15.66
C ILE A 147 -11.51 1.97 -14.86
N ARG A 148 -12.30 0.96 -15.23
CA ARG A 148 -13.57 0.69 -14.55
C ARG A 148 -13.36 0.35 -13.07
N PHE A 149 -12.42 -0.56 -12.78
CA PHE A 149 -12.26 -1.11 -11.43
C PHE A 149 -11.38 -0.25 -10.53
N PHE A 150 -10.33 0.39 -11.05
CA PHE A 150 -9.34 1.10 -10.21
C PHE A 150 -9.41 2.61 -10.27
N THR A 151 -10.19 3.18 -11.19
CA THR A 151 -10.45 4.62 -11.19
C THR A 151 -11.93 4.92 -10.94
N THR A 152 -12.82 4.51 -11.84
CA THR A 152 -14.23 4.94 -11.75
C THR A 152 -14.94 4.36 -10.53
N ARG A 153 -14.77 3.06 -10.25
CA ARG A 153 -15.35 2.43 -9.04
C ARG A 153 -14.69 2.88 -7.75
N ASP A 154 -13.45 3.36 -7.81
CA ASP A 154 -12.75 3.93 -6.66
C ASP A 154 -13.06 5.44 -6.46
N GLY A 155 -14.14 5.92 -7.08
CA GLY A 155 -14.66 7.28 -6.88
C GLY A 155 -13.95 8.37 -7.68
N VAL A 156 -13.06 8.04 -8.62
CA VAL A 156 -12.38 9.03 -9.47
C VAL A 156 -13.32 9.53 -10.57
N ASN A 157 -13.74 10.79 -10.47
CA ASN A 157 -14.60 11.48 -11.43
C ASN A 157 -14.25 12.98 -11.50
N ALA A 158 -14.99 13.77 -12.28
CA ALA A 158 -14.70 15.19 -12.48
C ALA A 158 -14.70 16.02 -11.17
N GLY A 159 -15.55 15.69 -10.20
CA GLY A 159 -15.64 16.39 -8.92
C GLY A 159 -14.59 15.96 -7.88
N THR A 160 -14.00 14.77 -8.02
CA THR A 160 -13.02 14.23 -7.07
C THR A 160 -11.60 14.26 -7.59
N ARG A 161 -11.39 14.38 -8.91
CA ARG A 161 -10.07 14.31 -9.54
C ARG A 161 -9.05 15.25 -8.92
N GLY A 162 -9.43 16.51 -8.66
CA GLY A 162 -8.52 17.49 -8.06
C GLY A 162 -8.01 17.05 -6.69
N HIS A 163 -8.88 16.50 -5.84
CA HIS A 163 -8.49 15.97 -4.53
C HIS A 163 -7.63 14.69 -4.66
N VAL A 164 -7.94 13.81 -5.62
CA VAL A 164 -7.13 12.60 -5.90
C VAL A 164 -5.70 12.98 -6.32
N GLU A 165 -5.55 13.99 -7.17
CA GLU A 165 -4.23 14.52 -7.56
C GLU A 165 -3.53 15.19 -6.38
N GLN A 166 -4.27 15.97 -5.58
CA GLN A 166 -3.73 16.64 -4.40
C GLN A 166 -3.16 15.65 -3.37
N GLY A 167 -3.77 14.46 -3.19
CA GLY A 167 -3.25 13.44 -2.28
C GLY A 167 -1.83 12.99 -2.60
N TYR A 168 -1.49 12.86 -3.89
CA TYR A 168 -0.12 12.58 -4.32
C TYR A 168 0.83 13.76 -4.01
N ILE A 169 0.41 14.99 -4.31
CA ILE A 169 1.20 16.19 -4.03
C ILE A 169 1.44 16.37 -2.53
N ASN A 170 0.45 16.08 -1.68
CA ASN A 170 0.58 16.15 -0.23
C ASN A 170 1.55 15.08 0.30
N ALA A 171 1.48 13.85 -0.23
CA ALA A 171 2.45 12.81 0.08
C ALA A 171 3.88 13.23 -0.29
N LEU A 172 4.09 13.81 -1.49
CA LEU A 172 5.40 14.33 -1.89
C LEU A 172 5.91 15.42 -0.94
N LYS A 173 5.07 16.37 -0.54
CA LYS A 173 5.43 17.44 0.41
C LYS A 173 5.77 16.89 1.79
N GLY A 174 4.96 15.95 2.30
CA GLY A 174 5.18 15.29 3.58
C GLY A 174 6.49 14.51 3.59
N MET A 175 6.75 13.72 2.56
CA MET A 175 8.03 13.00 2.42
C MET A 175 9.21 13.97 2.27
N THR A 176 9.07 15.03 1.46
CA THR A 176 10.14 16.03 1.26
C THR A 176 10.53 16.68 2.58
N SER A 177 9.56 17.09 3.41
CA SER A 177 9.83 17.68 4.72
C SER A 177 10.70 16.77 5.60
N ILE A 178 10.46 15.46 5.56
CA ILE A 178 11.24 14.46 6.28
C ILE A 178 12.63 14.30 5.66
N LEU A 179 12.69 14.12 4.34
CA LEU A 179 13.90 13.77 3.59
C LEU A 179 14.92 14.92 3.51
N GLU A 180 14.53 16.15 3.82
CA GLU A 180 15.45 17.27 4.06
C GLU A 180 16.37 17.04 5.26
N HIS A 181 15.95 16.20 6.22
CA HIS A 181 16.64 16.03 7.51
C HIS A 181 17.30 14.66 7.66
N ARG A 182 16.86 13.65 6.90
CA ARG A 182 17.30 12.25 7.06
C ARG A 182 17.12 11.45 5.76
N PRO A 183 17.86 10.34 5.57
CA PRO A 183 17.80 9.61 4.31
C PRO A 183 16.57 8.69 4.16
N PHE A 184 15.87 8.33 5.23
CA PHE A 184 14.68 7.48 5.20
C PHE A 184 13.63 8.02 6.17
N LEU A 185 12.36 7.63 6.01
CA LEU A 185 11.24 8.31 6.67
C LEU A 185 11.37 8.34 8.20
N LEU A 186 11.93 7.29 8.79
CA LEU A 186 12.07 7.13 10.24
C LEU A 186 13.53 7.02 10.71
N GLY A 187 14.52 7.37 9.87
CA GLY A 187 15.93 7.40 10.30
C GLY A 187 16.95 7.22 9.18
N ASP A 188 18.07 6.57 9.53
CA ASP A 188 19.25 6.38 8.66
C ASP A 188 19.18 5.11 7.80
N ARG A 189 18.19 4.25 8.04
CA ARG A 189 17.95 3.00 7.31
C ARG A 189 16.46 2.80 7.03
N PRO A 190 16.10 2.03 5.98
CA PRO A 190 14.70 1.77 5.65
C PRO A 190 13.92 1.14 6.81
N SER A 191 12.73 1.66 7.04
CA SER A 191 11.74 1.11 7.97
C SER A 191 10.54 0.52 7.22
N LEU A 192 9.61 -0.10 7.96
CA LEU A 192 8.32 -0.53 7.41
C LEU A 192 7.58 0.62 6.71
N ALA A 193 7.66 1.85 7.23
CA ALA A 193 7.09 3.05 6.58
C ALA A 193 7.65 3.26 5.18
N ASP A 194 8.97 3.11 5.02
CA ASP A 194 9.63 3.28 3.73
C ASP A 194 9.20 2.22 2.73
N PHE A 195 9.05 0.95 3.16
CA PHE A 195 8.56 -0.13 2.30
C PHE A 195 7.08 0.09 1.91
N GLY A 196 6.24 0.55 2.82
CA GLY A 196 4.87 0.97 2.50
C GLY A 196 4.81 2.07 1.45
N MET A 197 5.57 3.15 1.65
CA MET A 197 5.64 4.25 0.68
C MET A 197 6.32 3.87 -0.63
N THR A 198 7.14 2.82 -0.65
CA THR A 198 7.74 2.29 -1.89
C THR A 198 6.67 1.76 -2.84
N ALA A 199 5.56 1.22 -2.33
CA ALA A 199 4.49 0.67 -3.15
C ALA A 199 3.89 1.70 -4.14
N PRO A 200 3.42 2.89 -3.70
CA PRO A 200 3.02 3.96 -4.61
C PRO A 200 4.20 4.60 -5.34
N MET A 201 5.29 4.90 -4.64
CA MET A 201 6.31 5.81 -5.17
C MET A 201 7.15 5.15 -6.25
N PHE A 202 7.46 3.86 -6.15
CA PHE A 202 8.39 3.21 -7.06
C PHE A 202 7.73 2.84 -8.39
N ARG A 203 6.88 1.81 -8.41
CA ARG A 203 6.35 1.28 -9.68
C ARG A 203 5.26 2.11 -10.31
N HIS A 204 4.72 3.11 -9.61
CA HIS A 204 3.70 4.03 -10.14
C HIS A 204 4.24 5.43 -10.27
N PHE A 205 4.36 6.18 -9.17
CA PHE A 205 4.59 7.62 -9.28
C PHE A 205 5.94 7.99 -9.91
N SER A 206 7.01 7.22 -9.69
CA SER A 206 8.33 7.51 -10.30
C SER A 206 8.53 6.93 -11.71
N GLN A 207 7.64 6.05 -12.18
CA GLN A 207 7.78 5.32 -13.45
C GLN A 207 6.69 5.63 -14.47
N ASP A 208 5.50 5.99 -14.02
CA ASP A 208 4.41 6.40 -14.90
C ASP A 208 4.67 7.83 -15.40
N PRO A 209 4.43 8.14 -16.68
CA PRO A 209 4.97 9.35 -17.30
C PRO A 209 4.59 10.65 -16.61
N GLU A 210 3.29 10.87 -16.38
CA GLU A 210 2.76 12.10 -15.77
C GLU A 210 3.21 12.31 -14.32
N PRO A 211 3.02 11.37 -13.36
CA PRO A 211 3.46 11.60 -11.99
C PRO A 211 5.00 11.61 -11.85
N ALA A 212 5.73 10.95 -12.75
CA ALA A 212 7.20 10.92 -12.71
C ALA A 212 7.81 12.25 -13.16
N GLU A 213 7.13 12.99 -14.03
CA GLU A 213 7.49 14.38 -14.33
C GLU A 213 7.32 15.25 -13.08
N ILE A 214 6.15 15.21 -12.45
CA ILE A 214 5.86 15.95 -11.20
C ILE A 214 6.89 15.64 -10.11
N MET A 215 7.19 14.36 -9.84
CA MET A 215 8.15 13.97 -8.81
C MET A 215 9.54 14.59 -9.07
N ARG A 216 10.01 14.52 -10.31
CA ARG A 216 11.35 15.01 -10.68
C ARG A 216 11.44 16.54 -10.60
N THR A 217 10.37 17.25 -10.92
CA THR A 217 10.37 18.72 -10.94
C THR A 217 10.06 19.34 -9.58
N GLU A 218 9.17 18.72 -8.79
CA GLU A 218 8.64 19.32 -7.55
C GLU A 218 9.17 18.66 -6.28
N ALA A 219 9.60 17.39 -6.33
CA ALA A 219 10.04 16.63 -5.16
C ALA A 219 11.32 15.80 -5.42
N PRO A 220 12.44 16.44 -5.81
CA PRO A 220 13.67 15.75 -6.17
C PRO A 220 14.26 14.90 -5.04
N LEU A 221 14.02 15.26 -3.77
CA LEU A 221 14.42 14.43 -2.61
C LEU A 221 13.64 13.11 -2.55
N VAL A 222 12.36 13.11 -2.92
CA VAL A 222 11.56 11.88 -3.01
C VAL A 222 12.04 11.03 -4.20
N TYR A 223 12.35 11.68 -5.33
CA TYR A 223 12.92 10.98 -6.49
C TYR A 223 14.25 10.28 -6.15
N ASP A 224 15.16 10.98 -5.44
CA ASP A 224 16.40 10.39 -4.94
C ASP A 224 16.14 9.27 -3.91
N TRP A 225 15.18 9.46 -3.01
CA TRP A 225 14.78 8.43 -2.05
C TRP A 225 14.27 7.15 -2.74
N VAL A 226 13.55 7.23 -3.86
CA VAL A 226 13.13 6.03 -4.62
C VAL A 226 14.35 5.25 -5.12
N ALA A 227 15.35 5.93 -5.70
CA ALA A 227 16.58 5.29 -6.14
C ALA A 227 17.37 4.72 -4.94
N ARG A 228 17.38 5.44 -3.81
CA ARG A 228 18.00 5.01 -2.55
C ARG A 228 17.36 3.74 -2.00
N MET A 229 16.03 3.66 -1.99
CA MET A 229 15.28 2.46 -1.59
C MET A 229 15.60 1.27 -2.50
N TRP A 230 15.63 1.47 -3.81
CA TRP A 230 15.90 0.38 -4.75
C TRP A 230 17.30 -0.21 -4.64
N ARG A 231 18.29 0.60 -4.23
CA ARG A 231 19.67 0.16 -4.01
C ARG A 231 19.97 -0.20 -2.55
N ALA A 232 19.03 0.01 -1.63
CA ALA A 232 19.28 -0.17 -0.21
C ALA A 232 19.67 -1.63 0.06
N GLN A 233 20.65 -1.80 0.96
CA GLN A 233 21.07 -3.10 1.45
C GLN A 233 20.98 -3.10 2.97
N SER A 234 20.73 -4.27 3.56
CA SER A 234 20.73 -4.49 5.00
C SER A 234 22.15 -4.30 5.57
N VAL A 235 22.56 -3.05 5.72
CA VAL A 235 23.80 -2.70 6.43
C VAL A 235 23.50 -2.62 7.93
N PRO A 236 24.38 -3.13 8.81
CA PRO A 236 24.20 -3.05 10.26
C PRO A 236 24.30 -1.62 10.83
N SER A 237 24.68 -0.64 10.02
CA SER A 237 24.85 0.75 10.41
C SER A 237 23.57 1.56 10.17
N GLY A 238 23.21 2.41 11.13
CA GLY A 238 22.11 3.37 11.02
C GLY A 238 21.09 3.23 12.15
N SER A 239 20.61 4.36 12.65
CA SER A 239 19.61 4.45 13.72
C SER A 239 18.24 4.82 13.17
N PHE A 240 17.19 4.40 13.86
CA PHE A 240 15.89 5.06 13.72
C PHE A 240 15.84 6.28 14.64
N ILE A 241 14.91 7.19 14.38
CA ILE A 241 14.63 8.29 15.30
C ILE A 241 14.11 7.73 16.64
N ASP A 242 14.46 8.38 17.74
CA ASP A 242 14.04 7.97 19.09
C ASP A 242 12.72 8.63 19.54
N ALA A 243 12.28 9.67 18.82
CA ALA A 243 11.06 10.41 19.12
C ALA A 243 10.45 11.00 17.84
N LEU A 244 9.15 11.27 17.87
CA LEU A 244 8.46 11.96 16.79
C LEU A 244 8.91 13.42 16.73
N ASP A 245 9.12 13.91 15.52
CA ASP A 245 9.63 15.25 15.27
C ASP A 245 8.81 16.02 14.25
N ALA A 246 9.05 17.34 14.21
CA ALA A 246 8.29 18.27 13.39
C ALA A 246 8.22 17.87 11.89
N PRO A 247 9.29 17.36 11.25
CA PRO A 247 9.25 16.93 9.84
C PRO A 247 8.18 15.88 9.50
N LEU A 248 7.77 15.02 10.44
CA LEU A 248 6.71 14.02 10.21
C LEU A 248 5.30 14.64 10.16
N THR A 249 5.13 15.83 10.73
CA THR A 249 3.83 16.47 10.96
C THR A 249 2.96 16.58 9.69
N PRO A 250 3.48 17.07 8.54
CA PRO A 250 2.64 17.23 7.35
C PRO A 250 2.12 15.89 6.80
N LEU A 251 2.94 14.83 6.85
CA LEU A 251 2.54 13.50 6.41
C LEU A 251 1.52 12.89 7.38
N LEU A 252 1.76 12.98 8.69
CA LEU A 252 0.83 12.45 9.70
C LEU A 252 -0.53 13.15 9.66
N ARG A 253 -0.54 14.46 9.45
CA ARG A 253 -1.77 15.23 9.23
C ARG A 253 -2.54 14.70 8.03
N GLU A 254 -1.87 14.57 6.88
CA GLU A 254 -2.49 14.05 5.65
C GLU A 254 -3.06 12.64 5.89
N ILE A 255 -2.35 11.75 6.57
CA ILE A 255 -2.83 10.40 6.90
C ILE A 255 -4.12 10.47 7.73
N CYS A 256 -4.14 11.27 8.79
CA CYS A 256 -5.30 11.39 9.65
C CYS A 256 -6.51 12.01 8.93
N GLU A 257 -6.30 13.15 8.26
CA GLU A 257 -7.38 13.89 7.60
C GLU A 257 -7.90 13.22 6.32
N THR A 258 -7.27 12.12 5.87
CA THR A 258 -7.68 11.39 4.66
C THR A 258 -7.92 9.89 4.86
N HIS A 259 -6.87 9.11 5.07
CA HIS A 259 -6.92 7.66 5.17
C HIS A 259 -7.77 7.20 6.36
N LEU A 260 -7.58 7.81 7.53
CA LEU A 260 -8.40 7.47 8.70
C LEU A 260 -9.87 7.87 8.49
N ALA A 261 -10.15 8.98 7.80
CA ALA A 261 -11.52 9.34 7.43
C ALA A 261 -12.17 8.27 6.53
N GLN A 262 -11.42 7.70 5.57
CA GLN A 262 -11.89 6.58 4.75
C GLN A 262 -12.12 5.31 5.58
N LEU A 263 -11.19 4.94 6.45
CA LEU A 263 -11.34 3.76 7.30
C LEU A 263 -12.57 3.89 8.21
N ALA A 264 -12.81 5.09 8.76
CA ALA A 264 -13.99 5.38 9.56
C ALA A 264 -15.29 5.17 8.77
N ALA A 265 -15.42 5.81 7.60
CA ALA A 265 -16.62 5.73 6.76
C ALA A 265 -16.88 4.29 6.27
N ASN A 266 -15.82 3.60 5.81
CA ASN A 266 -15.89 2.20 5.39
C ASN A 266 -16.32 1.29 6.55
N GLY A 267 -15.77 1.47 7.75
CA GLY A 267 -16.12 0.68 8.94
C GLY A 267 -17.57 0.89 9.39
N VAL A 268 -18.07 2.13 9.33
CA VAL A 268 -19.48 2.43 9.63
C VAL A 268 -20.40 1.72 8.63
N ALA A 269 -20.13 1.84 7.33
CA ALA A 269 -20.95 1.22 6.30
C ALA A 269 -20.88 -0.32 6.37
N PHE A 270 -19.69 -0.88 6.64
CA PHE A 270 -19.50 -2.33 6.80
C PHE A 270 -20.31 -2.87 7.98
N SER A 271 -20.27 -2.22 9.15
CA SER A 271 -21.04 -2.67 10.33
C SER A 271 -22.56 -2.65 10.11
N ARG A 272 -23.04 -1.87 9.12
CA ARG A 272 -24.45 -1.78 8.71
C ARG A 272 -24.81 -2.72 7.55
N ASN A 273 -23.87 -3.54 7.05
CA ASN A 273 -24.05 -4.38 5.86
C ASN A 273 -24.54 -3.59 4.62
N GLU A 274 -24.05 -2.37 4.46
CA GLU A 274 -24.35 -1.57 3.26
C GLU A 274 -23.65 -2.18 2.03
N LYS A 275 -24.01 -1.73 0.81
CA LYS A 275 -23.35 -2.20 -0.44
C LYS A 275 -22.25 -1.25 -0.93
N SER A 276 -22.34 0.00 -0.53
CA SER A 276 -21.47 1.09 -0.91
C SER A 276 -21.56 2.17 0.16
N PHE A 277 -20.56 3.05 0.22
CA PHE A 277 -20.55 4.16 1.16
C PHE A 277 -20.21 5.48 0.46
N GLU A 278 -20.43 6.56 1.20
CA GLU A 278 -20.00 7.90 0.85
C GLU A 278 -19.05 8.42 1.93
N MET A 279 -18.13 9.29 1.55
CA MET A 279 -17.24 9.97 2.49
C MET A 279 -16.99 11.40 2.02
N THR A 280 -16.77 12.31 2.96
CA THR A 280 -16.26 13.65 2.68
C THR A 280 -14.89 13.76 3.31
N VAL A 281 -13.88 14.02 2.49
CA VAL A 281 -12.47 14.09 2.91
C VAL A 281 -11.91 15.42 2.43
N GLN A 282 -11.36 16.22 3.34
CA GLN A 282 -10.83 17.57 3.07
C GLN A 282 -11.79 18.43 2.19
N GLY A 283 -13.10 18.35 2.48
CA GLY A 283 -14.15 19.07 1.74
C GLY A 283 -14.56 18.45 0.39
N CYS A 284 -13.90 17.37 -0.06
CA CYS A 284 -14.25 16.64 -1.28
C CYS A 284 -15.19 15.46 -0.97
N ARG A 285 -16.37 15.44 -1.61
CA ARG A 285 -17.35 14.36 -1.44
C ARG A 285 -17.13 13.24 -2.45
N TYR A 286 -16.88 12.03 -1.95
CA TYR A 286 -16.86 10.79 -2.69
C TYR A 286 -18.17 10.03 -2.50
N THR A 287 -18.70 9.47 -3.57
CA THR A 287 -19.97 8.73 -3.55
C THR A 287 -19.82 7.35 -4.18
N ASN A 288 -20.71 6.44 -3.76
CA ASN A 288 -20.84 5.11 -4.36
C ASN A 288 -19.55 4.27 -4.30
N LEU A 289 -18.76 4.45 -3.25
CA LEU A 289 -17.52 3.70 -3.03
C LEU A 289 -17.83 2.27 -2.59
N PRO A 290 -17.11 1.26 -3.10
CA PRO A 290 -17.29 -0.12 -2.65
C PRO A 290 -16.78 -0.29 -1.23
N ILE A 291 -17.53 -1.01 -0.40
CA ILE A 291 -17.07 -1.39 0.93
C ILE A 291 -15.96 -2.43 0.81
N SER A 292 -14.93 -2.29 1.63
CA SER A 292 -13.80 -3.21 1.72
C SER A 292 -13.76 -3.85 3.10
N ARG A 293 -13.93 -5.18 3.14
CA ARG A 293 -13.71 -6.00 4.33
C ARG A 293 -12.23 -5.96 4.75
N TYR A 294 -11.32 -5.89 3.79
CA TYR A 294 -9.89 -5.81 4.05
C TYR A 294 -9.52 -4.51 4.77
N ARG A 295 -10.14 -3.37 4.43
CA ARG A 295 -9.92 -2.10 5.15
C ARG A 295 -10.46 -2.11 6.57
N VAL A 296 -11.47 -2.92 6.87
CA VAL A 296 -11.87 -3.17 8.26
C VAL A 296 -10.76 -3.91 9.00
N TYR A 297 -10.16 -4.93 8.36
CA TYR A 297 -9.02 -5.66 8.91
C TYR A 297 -7.79 -4.74 9.13
N CYS A 298 -7.48 -3.84 8.19
CA CYS A 298 -6.43 -2.82 8.37
C CYS A 298 -6.65 -1.98 9.63
N LEU A 299 -7.87 -1.45 9.82
CA LEU A 299 -8.21 -0.67 11.01
C LEU A 299 -8.08 -1.50 12.29
N GLU A 300 -8.50 -2.77 12.27
CA GLU A 300 -8.32 -3.68 13.40
C GLU A 300 -6.84 -3.89 13.74
N GLN A 301 -5.95 -4.03 12.74
CA GLN A 301 -4.52 -4.18 12.98
C GLN A 301 -3.88 -2.90 13.56
N LEU A 302 -4.27 -1.72 13.06
CA LEU A 302 -3.82 -0.45 13.63
C LEU A 302 -4.26 -0.31 15.10
N ARG A 303 -5.53 -0.57 15.41
CA ARG A 303 -6.06 -0.54 16.78
C ARG A 303 -5.40 -1.58 17.67
N LYS A 304 -5.17 -2.80 17.18
CA LYS A 304 -4.48 -3.86 17.91
C LYS A 304 -3.05 -3.44 18.27
N THR A 305 -2.34 -2.84 17.32
CA THR A 305 -0.97 -2.34 17.52
C THR A 305 -0.95 -1.20 18.54
N PHE A 306 -1.89 -0.25 18.44
CA PHE A 306 -2.03 0.84 19.43
C PHE A 306 -2.34 0.32 20.84
N ASN A 307 -3.32 -0.59 20.96
CA ASN A 307 -3.76 -1.13 22.24
C ASN A 307 -2.70 -2.01 22.93
N ALA A 308 -1.74 -2.54 22.18
CA ALA A 308 -0.60 -3.28 22.73
C ALA A 308 0.48 -2.37 23.37
N LEU A 309 0.42 -1.06 23.13
CA LEU A 309 1.35 -0.09 23.71
C LEU A 309 1.06 0.17 25.19
N SER A 310 2.09 0.55 25.95
CA SER A 310 1.93 1.04 27.32
C SER A 310 1.09 2.34 27.35
N PRO A 311 0.43 2.65 28.48
CA PRO A 311 -0.33 3.89 28.62
C PRO A 311 0.48 5.16 28.30
N ASP A 312 1.77 5.18 28.67
CA ASP A 312 2.66 6.31 28.39
C ASP A 312 2.91 6.47 26.88
N HIS A 313 3.21 5.38 26.16
CA HIS A 313 3.39 5.40 24.71
C HIS A 313 2.10 5.78 23.97
N GLN A 314 0.93 5.31 24.45
CA GLN A 314 -0.37 5.73 23.92
C GLN A 314 -0.59 7.24 24.09
N SER A 315 -0.21 7.80 25.23
CA SER A 315 -0.30 9.25 25.50
C SER A 315 0.58 10.05 24.53
N VAL A 316 1.81 9.59 24.26
CA VAL A 316 2.71 10.23 23.29
C VAL A 316 2.08 10.27 21.88
N ILE A 317 1.50 9.15 21.42
CA ILE A 317 0.84 9.09 20.10
C ILE A 317 -0.36 10.02 20.04
N LYS A 318 -1.21 10.03 21.09
CA LYS A 318 -2.39 10.91 21.16
C LYS A 318 -2.00 12.39 21.09
N GLN A 319 -0.90 12.77 21.75
CA GLN A 319 -0.38 14.13 21.69
C GLN A 319 0.23 14.48 20.32
N ALA A 320 0.89 13.52 19.68
CA ALA A 320 1.52 13.71 18.38
C ALA A 320 0.53 13.71 17.19
N LEU A 321 -0.68 13.18 17.39
CA LEU A 321 -1.74 13.11 16.38
C LEU A 321 -2.97 13.95 16.77
N PRO A 322 -2.88 15.28 16.90
CA PRO A 322 -4.01 16.15 17.25
C PRO A 322 -4.92 16.44 16.04
N PHE A 323 -4.88 15.60 15.01
CA PHE A 323 -5.55 15.85 13.72
C PHE A 323 -6.93 15.19 13.67
N GLU A 324 -7.77 15.68 12.77
CA GLU A 324 -9.10 15.13 12.55
C GLU A 324 -9.02 13.62 12.23
N HIS A 325 -9.97 12.84 12.74
CA HIS A 325 -10.06 11.38 12.60
C HIS A 325 -8.94 10.55 13.27
N ALA A 326 -7.91 11.15 13.87
CA ALA A 326 -6.88 10.40 14.59
C ALA A 326 -7.46 9.56 15.75
N GLU A 327 -8.54 10.05 16.36
CA GLU A 327 -9.27 9.34 17.42
C GLU A 327 -9.76 7.96 17.02
N LEU A 328 -9.92 7.68 15.72
CA LEU A 328 -10.29 6.38 15.22
C LEU A 328 -9.34 5.26 15.70
N LEU A 329 -8.06 5.59 15.90
CA LEU A 329 -7.02 4.65 16.31
C LEU A 329 -7.17 4.16 17.76
N TRP A 330 -7.85 4.93 18.62
CA TRP A 330 -8.06 4.63 20.04
C TRP A 330 -9.53 4.74 20.47
N SER A 331 -10.43 4.80 19.50
CA SER A 331 -11.88 4.74 19.69
C SER A 331 -12.38 3.31 19.47
N ASP A 332 -13.39 2.90 20.23
CA ASP A 332 -14.08 1.64 20.04
C ASP A 332 -15.07 1.67 18.86
N GLN A 333 -15.28 2.84 18.23
CA GLN A 333 -16.22 3.05 17.12
C GLN A 333 -15.51 3.35 15.80
N PRO A 334 -15.98 2.84 14.65
CA PRO A 334 -17.10 1.92 14.50
C PRO A 334 -16.75 0.51 15.01
N ILE A 335 -17.73 -0.17 15.59
CA ILE A 335 -17.64 -1.61 15.89
C ILE A 335 -17.88 -2.37 14.59
N ALA A 336 -16.80 -2.63 13.85
CA ALA A 336 -16.81 -3.46 12.66
C ALA A 336 -15.80 -4.59 12.87
N LYS A 337 -16.25 -5.85 12.70
CA LYS A 337 -15.38 -7.02 12.79
C LYS A 337 -15.13 -7.55 11.39
N SER A 338 -13.88 -7.57 10.96
CA SER A 338 -13.54 -8.13 9.66
C SER A 338 -13.76 -9.64 9.64
N ASP A 339 -13.65 -10.32 10.79
CA ASP A 339 -13.62 -11.78 10.91
C ASP A 339 -12.59 -12.43 9.94
N TYR A 340 -11.58 -11.67 9.53
CA TYR A 340 -10.53 -12.10 8.63
C TYR A 340 -9.24 -12.32 9.41
N ASN A 341 -8.51 -13.39 9.08
CA ASN A 341 -7.25 -13.77 9.73
C ASN A 341 -7.37 -13.94 11.27
N ILE A 342 -8.50 -14.47 11.76
CA ILE A 342 -8.79 -14.69 13.20
C ILE A 342 -7.77 -15.66 13.82
N ASP A 343 -7.37 -16.67 13.06
CA ASP A 343 -6.40 -17.71 13.42
C ASP A 343 -4.94 -17.30 13.16
N GLY A 344 -4.70 -16.10 12.62
CA GLY A 344 -3.35 -15.63 12.33
C GLY A 344 -2.64 -16.42 11.22
N HIS A 345 -3.38 -16.96 10.26
CA HIS A 345 -2.84 -17.74 9.15
C HIS A 345 -1.95 -16.91 8.20
N LEU A 346 -2.25 -15.62 7.99
CA LEU A 346 -1.47 -14.80 7.06
C LEU A 346 0.02 -14.76 7.44
N PRO A 347 0.92 -14.82 6.44
CA PRO A 347 0.64 -14.74 5.00
C PRO A 347 0.26 -16.08 4.33
N TYR A 348 0.18 -17.17 5.10
CA TYR A 348 -0.08 -18.51 4.59
C TYR A 348 -1.58 -18.83 4.55
N GLY A 349 -2.12 -19.25 3.41
CA GLY A 349 -3.53 -19.66 3.30
C GLY A 349 -4.42 -18.59 2.64
N HIS A 350 -5.71 -18.58 2.98
CA HIS A 350 -6.73 -17.94 2.14
C HIS A 350 -6.85 -16.42 2.31
N ALA A 351 -6.02 -15.67 1.57
CA ALA A 351 -6.20 -14.22 1.43
C ALA A 351 -7.52 -13.87 0.73
N ILE A 352 -8.03 -12.67 1.04
CA ILE A 352 -9.28 -12.14 0.47
C ILE A 352 -9.02 -11.02 -0.53
N ASN A 353 -9.95 -10.84 -1.48
CA ASN A 353 -9.93 -9.63 -2.29
C ASN A 353 -10.37 -8.41 -1.49
N VAL A 354 -9.69 -7.28 -1.70
CA VAL A 354 -10.05 -5.97 -1.12
C VAL A 354 -11.54 -5.63 -1.38
N TYR A 355 -12.07 -5.95 -2.56
CA TYR A 355 -13.46 -5.65 -2.96
C TYR A 355 -14.37 -6.88 -3.16
N GLY A 356 -14.16 -7.97 -2.40
CA GLY A 356 -15.03 -9.16 -2.43
C GLY A 356 -14.94 -9.96 -3.74
N GLU A 357 -15.80 -9.66 -4.71
CA GLU A 357 -15.88 -10.35 -6.02
C GLU A 357 -15.07 -9.66 -7.14
N GLY A 358 -14.44 -8.52 -6.85
CA GLY A 358 -13.59 -7.83 -7.82
C GLY A 358 -12.16 -8.39 -7.83
N THR A 359 -11.64 -8.76 -9.01
CA THR A 359 -10.19 -8.79 -9.20
C THR A 359 -9.61 -7.39 -8.91
N PRO A 360 -8.52 -7.29 -8.15
CA PRO A 360 -7.80 -6.05 -7.88
C PRO A 360 -7.05 -5.56 -9.11
#